data_AF-A0A0D3FJE4-F1
#
_entry.id   AF-A0A0D3FJE4-F1
#
_cell.length_a   1.000
_cell.length_b   1.000
_cell.length_c   1.000
_cell.angle_alpha   90.00
_cell.angle_beta   90.00
_cell.angle_gamma   90.00
#
_symmetry.space_group_name_H-M   'P 1'
#
loop_
_entity.id
_entity.type
_entity.pdbx_description
1 polymer ?
#
loop_
_entity_poly.entity_id
_entity_poly.type
_entity_poly.pdbx_seq_one_letter_code
_entity_poly.pdbx_strand_id
1 'polypeptide(L)'
;MASQQSLLVVVVVMISILHMAASSTDYLEKNNLPRGLIPLGVTSYVVHPNGHLEVTIPGMCDFFVTVDGRQYCVRYGSSFGGVV
;
A
#
# COMPACT_ATOMS: atom_id res chain seq x y z
N MET A 1 -6.00 -10.60 -32.64
CA MET A 1 -4.84 -10.82 -31.75
C MET A 1 -4.73 -9.81 -30.60
N ALA A 2 -5.42 -8.65 -30.64
CA ALA A 2 -5.39 -7.66 -29.55
C ALA A 2 -6.17 -8.05 -28.27
N SER A 3 -7.25 -8.85 -28.41
CA SER A 3 -8.14 -9.21 -27.28
C SER A 3 -7.49 -10.15 -26.26
N GLN A 4 -6.78 -11.20 -26.71
CA GLN A 4 -6.17 -12.20 -25.82
C GLN A 4 -4.92 -11.67 -25.10
N GLN A 5 -4.10 -10.85 -25.77
CA GLN A 5 -2.96 -10.17 -25.15
C GLN A 5 -3.40 -9.14 -24.10
N SER A 6 -4.46 -8.37 -24.39
CA SER A 6 -5.01 -7.40 -23.43
C SER A 6 -5.54 -8.08 -22.17
N LEU A 7 -6.21 -9.23 -22.31
CA LEU A 7 -6.71 -10.02 -21.17
C LEU A 7 -5.56 -10.51 -20.27
N LEU A 8 -4.50 -11.04 -20.87
CA LEU A 8 -3.31 -11.49 -20.15
C LEU A 8 -2.64 -10.36 -19.36
N VAL A 9 -2.50 -9.18 -19.96
CA VAL A 9 -1.93 -8.00 -19.28
C VAL A 9 -2.77 -7.58 -18.08
N VAL A 10 -4.10 -7.52 -18.24
CA VAL A 10 -5.00 -7.16 -17.13
C VAL A 10 -4.90 -8.16 -15.98
N VAL A 11 -4.88 -9.45 -16.28
CA VAL A 11 -4.74 -10.51 -15.26
C VAL A 11 -3.41 -10.40 -14.51
N VAL A 12 -2.30 -10.18 -15.22
CA VAL A 12 -0.97 -10.01 -14.61
C VAL A 12 -0.91 -8.77 -13.72
N VAL A 13 -1.49 -7.65 -14.16
CA VAL A 13 -1.55 -6.41 -13.36
C VAL A 13 -2.37 -6.62 -12.09
N MET A 14 -3.55 -7.25 -12.19
CA MET A 14 -4.39 -7.52 -11.03
C MET A 14 -3.72 -8.46 -10.02
N ILE A 15 -3.05 -9.52 -10.49
CA ILE A 15 -2.30 -10.44 -9.62
C ILE A 15 -1.16 -9.71 -8.90
N SER A 16 -0.43 -8.84 -9.60
CA SER A 16 0.66 -8.05 -9.03
C SER A 16 0.15 -7.13 -7.92
N ILE A 17 -0.95 -6.41 -8.17
CA ILE A 17 -1.57 -5.51 -7.19
C ILE A 17 -2.03 -6.30 -5.95
N LEU A 18 -2.65 -7.47 -6.15
CA LEU A 18 -3.09 -8.34 -5.06
C LEU A 18 -1.91 -8.82 -4.21
N HIS A 19 -0.81 -9.23 -4.84
CA HIS A 19 0.38 -9.73 -4.15
C HIS A 19 1.01 -8.67 -3.24
N MET A 20 1.05 -7.42 -3.70
CA MET A 20 1.61 -6.29 -2.94
C MET A 20 0.71 -5.86 -1.77
N ALA A 21 -0.61 -5.91 -1.96
CA ALA A 21 -1.56 -5.67 -0.87
C ALA A 21 -1.46 -6.76 0.21
N ALA A 22 -1.26 -8.01 -0.18
CA ALA A 22 -1.09 -9.12 0.75
C ALA A 22 0.23 -9.02 1.55
N SER A 23 1.36 -8.73 0.88
CA SER A 23 2.67 -8.64 1.55
C SER A 23 2.74 -7.49 2.56
N SER A 24 2.14 -6.34 2.24
CA SER A 24 2.06 -5.21 3.18
C SER A 24 1.20 -5.51 4.41
N THR A 25 0.09 -6.23 4.23
CA THR A 25 -0.81 -6.59 5.34
C THR A 25 -0.14 -7.61 6.27
N ASP A 26 0.55 -8.60 5.72
CA ASP A 26 1.23 -9.65 6.48
C ASP A 26 2.38 -9.09 7.34
N TYR A 27 3.19 -8.19 6.79
CA TYR A 27 4.27 -7.56 7.56
C TYR A 27 3.76 -6.63 8.68
N LEU A 28 2.68 -5.88 8.45
CA LEU A 28 2.06 -5.07 9.50
C LEU A 28 1.58 -5.97 10.65
N GLU A 29 0.85 -7.03 10.32
CA GLU A 29 0.31 -7.96 11.30
C GLU A 29 1.41 -8.69 12.08
N LYS A 30 2.45 -9.17 11.39
CA LYS A 30 3.62 -9.82 12.01
C LYS A 30 4.34 -8.92 13.02
N ASN A 31 4.28 -7.61 12.85
CA ASN A 31 4.90 -6.64 13.74
C ASN A 31 3.89 -5.93 14.66
N ASN A 32 2.71 -6.53 14.90
CA ASN A 32 1.65 -5.98 15.77
C ASN A 32 1.15 -4.58 15.37
N LEU A 33 1.27 -4.21 14.09
CA LEU A 33 0.74 -2.97 13.55
C LEU A 33 -0.69 -3.18 13.02
N PRO A 34 -1.57 -2.15 13.15
CA PRO A 34 -2.94 -2.27 12.71
C PRO A 34 -3.04 -2.40 11.19
N ARG A 35 -3.95 -3.27 10.76
CA ARG A 35 -4.36 -3.35 9.35
C ARG A 35 -5.00 -2.02 8.95
N GLY A 36 -4.61 -1.50 7.78
CA GLY A 36 -5.08 -0.20 7.29
C GLY A 36 -4.20 0.99 7.69
N LEU A 37 -3.08 0.77 8.39
CA LEU A 37 -2.05 1.80 8.60
C LEU A 37 -1.47 2.28 7.26
N ILE A 38 -1.34 1.38 6.29
CA ILE A 38 -0.91 1.72 4.93
C ILE A 38 -2.17 1.90 4.07
N PRO A 39 -2.29 3.03 3.34
CA PRO A 39 -3.43 3.29 2.47
C PRO A 39 -3.46 2.32 1.28
N LEU A 40 -4.63 2.18 0.67
CA LEU A 40 -4.76 1.44 -0.59
C LEU A 40 -4.05 2.18 -1.73
N GLY A 41 -3.67 1.45 -2.77
CA GLY A 41 -3.00 2.02 -3.95
C GLY A 41 -1.48 2.11 -3.83
N VAL A 42 -0.87 1.24 -3.04
CA VAL A 42 0.59 1.07 -2.97
C VAL A 42 1.15 0.58 -4.30
N THR A 43 2.15 1.29 -4.81
CA THR A 43 2.91 0.94 -6.02
C THR A 43 4.19 0.17 -5.69
N SER A 44 4.75 0.34 -4.49
CA SER A 44 5.94 -0.39 -4.03
C SER A 44 5.89 -0.65 -2.54
N TYR A 45 6.33 -1.83 -2.13
CA TYR A 45 6.46 -2.26 -0.75
C TYR A 45 7.79 -2.98 -0.56
N VAL A 46 8.72 -2.38 0.18
CA VAL A 46 10.08 -2.90 0.36
C VAL A 46 10.42 -2.95 1.84
N VAL A 47 10.77 -4.15 2.31
CA VAL A 47 11.34 -4.35 3.64
C VAL A 47 12.83 -4.52 3.48
N HIS A 48 13.59 -3.58 4.02
CA HIS A 48 15.04 -3.61 4.01
C HIS A 48 15.58 -4.59 5.09
N PRO A 49 16.80 -5.14 4.94
CA PRO A 49 17.36 -6.10 5.90
C PRO A 49 17.50 -5.57 7.34
N ASN A 50 17.52 -4.25 7.52
CA ASN A 50 17.54 -3.58 8.81
C ASN A 50 16.14 -3.40 9.44
N GLY A 51 15.08 -3.97 8.84
CA GLY A 51 13.70 -3.82 9.30
C GLY A 51 13.04 -2.50 8.91
N HIS A 52 13.72 -1.64 8.15
CA HIS A 52 13.12 -0.44 7.61
C HIS A 52 12.11 -0.80 6.52
N LEU A 53 10.87 -0.37 6.70
CA LEU A 53 9.83 -0.47 5.72
C LEU A 53 9.79 0.80 4.87
N GLU A 54 9.76 0.64 3.55
CA GLU A 54 9.53 1.71 2.59
C GLU A 54 8.33 1.38 1.70
N VAL A 55 7.43 2.36 1.57
CA VAL A 55 6.19 2.27 0.82
C VAL A 55 6.14 3.41 -0.18
N THR A 56 5.78 3.10 -1.42
CA THR A 56 5.58 4.11 -2.48
C THR A 56 4.15 4.05 -2.99
N ILE A 57 3.54 5.21 -3.20
CA ILE A 57 2.19 5.40 -3.76
C ILE A 57 2.27 6.34 -4.98
N PRO A 58 1.32 6.29 -5.94
CA PRO A 58 1.42 7.00 -7.21
C PRO A 58 1.32 8.54 -7.09
N GLY A 59 1.03 9.07 -5.89
CA GLY A 59 0.98 10.49 -5.60
C GLY A 59 0.77 10.75 -4.11
N MET A 60 0.67 12.02 -3.70
CA MET A 60 0.24 12.34 -2.34
C MET A 60 -1.18 11.85 -2.10
N CYS A 61 -1.40 11.16 -0.99
CA CYS A 61 -2.71 10.63 -0.62
C CYS A 61 -3.21 11.34 0.63
N ASP A 62 -4.25 12.15 0.45
CA ASP A 62 -5.01 12.75 1.53
C ASP A 62 -6.23 11.87 1.80
N PHE A 63 -6.39 11.39 3.02
CA PHE A 63 -7.60 10.72 3.46
C PHE A 63 -8.06 11.31 4.79
N PHE A 64 -9.37 11.35 4.95
CA PHE A 64 -10.00 11.96 6.10
C PHE A 64 -10.46 10.89 7.08
N VAL A 65 -10.05 11.02 8.33
CA VAL A 65 -10.52 10.17 9.43
C VAL A 65 -11.35 11.01 10.39
N THR A 66 -12.47 10.45 10.86
CA THR A 66 -13.31 11.13 11.85
C THR A 66 -13.01 10.54 13.23
N VAL A 67 -12.60 11.38 14.17
CA VAL A 67 -12.35 11.04 15.58
C VAL A 67 -13.13 12.01 16.44
N ASP A 68 -13.99 11.50 17.33
CA ASP A 68 -14.86 12.31 18.20
C ASP A 68 -15.68 13.39 17.46
N GLY A 69 -16.21 13.03 16.29
CA GLY A 69 -16.99 13.94 15.44
C GLY A 69 -16.17 15.03 14.74
N ARG A 70 -14.84 15.04 14.89
CA ARG A 70 -13.93 15.93 14.19
C ARG A 70 -13.23 15.21 13.06
N GLN A 71 -13.12 15.89 11.92
CA GLN A 71 -12.42 15.34 10.76
C GLN A 71 -10.94 15.74 10.80
N TYR A 72 -10.06 14.76 10.63
CA TYR A 72 -8.62 14.94 10.54
C TYR A 72 -8.16 14.51 9.16
N CYS A 73 -7.40 15.37 8.49
CA CYS A 73 -6.72 15.01 7.25
C CYS A 73 -5.39 14.34 7.60
N VAL A 74 -5.20 13.12 7.13
CA VAL A 74 -3.92 12.44 7.17
C VAL A 74 -3.36 12.44 5.75
N ARG A 75 -2.15 12.96 5.61
CA ARG A 75 -1.45 13.08 4.33
C ARG A 75 -0.27 12.13 4.28
N TYR A 76 -0.28 11.21 3.32
CA TYR A 76 0.89 10.43 2.96
C TYR A 76 1.69 11.13 1.85
N GLY A 77 3.01 11.18 2.04
CA GLY A 77 3.93 11.49 0.95
C GLY A 77 3.92 10.40 -0.12
N SER A 78 4.43 10.71 -1.31
CA SER A 78 4.54 9.72 -2.40
C SER A 78 5.47 8.55 -2.05
N SER A 79 6.43 8.78 -1.16
CA SER A 79 7.20 7.74 -0.47
C SER A 79 7.16 8.01 1.03
N PHE A 80 6.95 6.96 1.82
CA PHE A 80 6.95 7.03 3.28
C PHE A 80 7.42 5.69 3.84
N GLY A 81 7.94 5.72 5.06
CA GLY A 81 8.55 4.54 5.65
C GLY A 81 8.99 4.77 7.10
N GLY A 82 9.46 3.70 7.71
CA GLY A 82 9.96 3.71 9.07
C GLY A 82 10.44 2.33 9.51
N VAL A 83 11.11 2.31 10.66
CA VAL A 83 11.45 1.06 11.34
C VAL A 83 10.28 0.70 12.25
N VAL A 84 9.90 -0.57 12.23
CA VAL A 84 8.83 -1.13 13.07
C VAL A 84 9.43 -1.85 14.26
#